data_AF-A0A1I8HS53-F1
#
_entry.id   AF-A0A1I8HS53-F1
#
_cell.length_a   1.000
_cell.length_b   1.000
_cell.length_c   1.000
_cell.angle_alpha   90.00
_cell.angle_beta   90.00
_cell.angle_gamma   90.00
#
_symmetry.space_group_name_H-M   'P 1'
#
loop_
_entity.id
_entity.type
_entity.pdbx_description
1 polymer ?
#
loop_
_entity_poly.entity_id
_entity_poly.type
_entity_poly.pdbx_seq_one_letter_code
_entity_poly.pdbx_strand_id
1 'polypeptide(L)'
;MNYSYPGSFEDQSFFSTYQDCVIRRMQTDYKSTCGCLGTHCHCPVTCLTARVCAIGCQRRCYHRVLRRHKTQGVSDKHCPVRCTNVRYRDHTTVTSWPTDVNLASEIVRGYVKDNLDQISGTDLLKDRLQHMYDNPNYTFNEVQSLSVLDLYPMSVKTSVFTESFAYPLRNLFSDLGGI
;
A
#
# COMPACT_ATOMS: atom_id res chain seq x y z
N MET A 1 -10.70 36.61 -0.09
CA MET A 1 -10.63 35.17 0.22
C MET A 1 -9.72 34.52 -0.81
N ASN A 2 -8.46 34.27 -0.47
CA ASN A 2 -7.53 33.54 -1.34
C ASN A 2 -7.51 32.08 -0.89
N TYR A 3 -8.46 31.29 -1.39
CA TYR A 3 -8.24 29.86 -1.48
C TYR A 3 -7.14 29.66 -2.52
N SER A 4 -6.11 28.90 -2.17
CA SER A 4 -5.12 28.41 -3.13
C SER A 4 -5.87 27.66 -4.23
N TYR A 5 -6.11 28.33 -5.35
CA TYR A 5 -6.59 27.70 -6.56
C TYR A 5 -5.52 26.68 -6.99
N PRO A 6 -5.90 25.43 -7.26
CA PRO A 6 -4.98 24.46 -7.82
C PRO A 6 -4.64 24.88 -9.25
N GLY A 7 -3.58 25.66 -9.41
CA GLY A 7 -2.98 25.95 -10.70
C GLY A 7 -2.41 24.67 -11.31
N SER A 8 -2.72 24.44 -12.60
CA SER A 8 -2.33 23.30 -13.44
C SER A 8 -2.87 21.93 -13.01
N PHE A 9 -3.86 21.45 -13.75
CA PHE A 9 -4.45 20.12 -13.65
C PHE A 9 -3.60 19.01 -14.29
N GLU A 10 -2.50 19.34 -14.95
CA GLU A 10 -1.69 18.36 -15.70
C GLU A 10 -0.83 17.44 -14.81
N ASP A 11 -0.62 17.78 -13.54
CA ASP A 11 0.11 16.95 -12.58
C ASP A 11 -0.79 16.17 -11.61
N GLN A 12 -2.12 16.31 -11.69
CA GLN A 12 -3.05 15.87 -10.63
C GLN A 12 -3.60 14.44 -10.75
N SER A 13 -3.27 13.69 -11.80
CA SER A 13 -3.60 12.28 -11.85
C SER A 13 -2.66 11.50 -10.91
N PHE A 14 -3.15 11.15 -9.71
CA PHE A 14 -2.49 10.33 -8.67
C PHE A 14 -1.67 11.03 -7.55
N PHE A 15 -2.21 12.05 -6.89
CA PHE A 15 -1.72 12.42 -5.55
C PHE A 15 -2.62 11.85 -4.46
N SER A 16 -2.65 10.52 -4.25
CA SER A 16 -3.55 9.88 -3.28
C SER A 16 -3.14 10.03 -1.81
N THR A 17 -1.86 10.16 -1.47
CA THR A 17 -1.39 10.28 -0.08
C THR A 17 -0.04 11.00 0.04
N TYR A 18 0.34 11.44 1.25
CA TYR A 18 1.69 11.94 1.54
C TYR A 18 2.77 10.90 1.18
N GLN A 19 2.49 9.61 1.41
CA GLN A 19 3.41 8.51 1.07
C GLN A 19 3.67 8.43 -0.45
N ASP A 20 2.65 8.65 -1.28
CA ASP A 20 2.82 8.66 -2.75
C ASP A 20 3.74 9.78 -3.21
N CYS A 21 3.64 10.96 -2.58
CA CYS A 21 4.58 12.07 -2.85
C CYS A 21 6.02 11.69 -2.46
N VAL A 22 6.20 11.07 -1.30
CA VAL A 22 7.52 10.60 -0.84
C VAL A 22 8.09 9.55 -1.81
N ILE A 23 7.27 8.60 -2.27
CA ILE A 23 7.68 7.58 -3.26
C ILE A 23 8.06 8.23 -4.61
N ARG A 24 7.30 9.23 -5.08
CA ARG A 24 7.66 9.99 -6.30
C ARG A 24 8.98 10.75 -6.14
N ARG A 25 9.24 11.30 -4.95
CA ARG A 25 10.52 11.95 -4.63
C ARG A 25 11.67 10.94 -4.60
N MET A 26 11.46 9.75 -4.02
CA MET A 26 12.42 8.65 -4.09
C MET A 26 12.76 8.30 -5.54
N GLN A 27 11.75 8.12 -6.40
CA GLN A 27 11.95 7.80 -7.81
C GLN A 27 12.69 8.91 -8.57
N THR A 28 12.34 10.18 -8.31
CA THR A 28 13.04 11.33 -8.89
C THR A 28 14.52 11.36 -8.46
N ASP A 29 14.82 11.03 -7.21
CA ASP A 29 16.19 10.98 -6.69
C ASP A 29 17.01 9.82 -7.28
N TYR A 30 16.40 8.65 -7.48
CA TYR A 30 17.03 7.56 -8.24
C TYR A 30 17.31 7.98 -9.69
N LYS A 31 16.35 8.62 -10.35
CA LYS A 31 16.47 9.09 -11.73
C LYS A 31 17.57 10.14 -11.87
N SER A 32 17.65 11.11 -10.96
CA SER A 32 18.66 12.18 -11.00
C SER A 32 20.06 11.67 -10.64
N THR A 33 20.18 10.76 -9.67
CA THR A 33 21.49 10.29 -9.18
C THR A 33 22.06 9.15 -10.02
N CYS A 34 21.22 8.21 -10.44
CA CYS A 34 21.65 6.98 -11.10
C CYS A 34 21.20 6.86 -12.55
N GLY A 35 20.33 7.76 -13.04
CA GLY A 35 19.78 7.70 -14.41
C GLY A 35 18.79 6.56 -14.63
N CYS A 36 18.31 5.92 -13.56
CA CYS A 36 17.41 4.77 -13.61
C CYS A 36 16.39 4.81 -12.46
N LEU A 37 15.30 4.06 -12.57
CA LEU A 37 14.26 3.99 -11.54
C LEU A 37 14.52 2.91 -10.49
N GLY A 38 14.14 3.19 -9.25
CA GLY A 38 14.25 2.24 -8.14
C GLY A 38 13.25 1.09 -8.29
N THR A 39 13.73 -0.15 -8.17
CA THR A 39 12.92 -1.37 -8.36
C THR A 39 11.90 -1.63 -7.24
N HIS A 40 12.12 -1.07 -6.05
CA HIS A 40 11.28 -1.27 -4.85
C HIS A 40 10.22 -0.18 -4.69
N CYS A 41 10.27 0.87 -5.51
CA CYS A 41 9.30 1.96 -5.47
C CYS A 41 8.27 1.73 -6.58
N HIS A 42 6.99 1.93 -6.29
CA HIS A 42 5.97 1.91 -7.34
C HIS A 42 6.30 2.97 -8.40
N CYS A 43 6.11 2.62 -9.67
CA CYS A 43 6.42 3.49 -10.79
C CYS A 43 5.15 4.30 -11.11
N PRO A 44 5.12 5.63 -10.88
CA PRO A 44 3.98 6.43 -11.34
C PRO A 44 3.87 6.32 -12.87
N VAL A 45 2.65 6.42 -13.41
CA VAL A 45 2.34 6.24 -14.85
C VAL A 45 3.23 7.11 -15.76
N THR A 46 3.68 8.27 -15.27
CA THR A 46 4.62 9.19 -15.95
C THR A 46 6.05 8.63 -16.10
N CYS A 47 6.37 7.52 -15.46
CA CYS A 47 7.68 6.88 -15.46
C CYS A 47 7.72 5.58 -16.28
N LEU A 48 6.63 5.20 -16.97
CA LEU A 48 6.53 3.99 -17.80
C LEU A 48 7.57 3.89 -18.93
N THR A 49 8.20 5.00 -19.32
CA THR A 49 9.23 5.04 -20.38
C THR A 49 10.67 5.01 -19.86
N ALA A 50 10.88 5.06 -18.53
CA ALA A 50 12.22 5.14 -17.95
C ALA A 50 12.79 3.76 -17.62
N ARG A 51 14.10 3.59 -17.85
CA ARG A 51 14.82 2.34 -17.56
C ARG A 51 14.83 2.08 -16.05
N VAL A 52 14.33 0.91 -15.66
CA VAL A 52 14.46 0.41 -14.29
C VAL A 52 15.92 0.05 -14.04
N CYS A 53 16.42 0.26 -12.81
CA CYS A 53 17.76 -0.18 -12.40
C CYS A 53 17.82 -1.73 -12.29
N ALA A 54 17.45 -2.44 -13.35
CA ALA A 54 17.48 -3.89 -13.44
C ALA A 54 18.76 -4.30 -14.19
N ILE A 55 19.76 -4.72 -13.43
CA ILE A 55 20.94 -5.51 -13.85
C ILE A 55 21.99 -4.70 -14.66
N GLY A 56 23.10 -4.32 -14.02
CA GLY A 56 24.27 -3.66 -14.64
C GLY A 56 25.02 -2.67 -13.71
N CYS A 57 25.99 -1.90 -14.26
CA CYS A 57 26.86 -0.92 -13.58
C CYS A 57 26.16 0.08 -12.62
N GLN A 58 24.83 0.23 -12.70
CA GLN A 58 24.02 1.08 -11.83
C GLN A 58 23.66 0.44 -10.47
N ARG A 59 23.95 -0.84 -10.24
CA ARG A 59 23.60 -1.55 -8.98
C ARG A 59 24.29 -0.94 -7.75
N ARG A 60 25.55 -0.52 -7.89
CA ARG A 60 26.29 0.17 -6.80
C ARG A 60 25.66 1.53 -6.47
N CYS A 61 25.25 2.28 -7.51
CA CYS A 61 24.56 3.56 -7.33
C CYS A 61 23.21 3.36 -6.63
N TYR A 62 22.42 2.37 -7.08
CA TYR A 62 21.15 2.00 -6.47
C TYR A 62 21.30 1.68 -4.98
N HIS A 63 22.24 0.81 -4.58
CA HIS A 63 22.44 0.48 -3.17
C HIS A 63 22.94 1.67 -2.35
N ARG A 64 23.73 2.58 -2.94
CA ARG A 64 24.17 3.81 -2.28
C ARG A 64 23.00 4.75 -1.99
N VAL A 65 22.13 4.97 -2.98
CA VAL A 65 20.93 5.81 -2.82
C VAL A 65 19.95 5.16 -1.85
N LEU A 66 19.73 3.85 -1.93
CA LEU A 66 18.89 3.10 -0.98
C LEU A 66 19.41 3.21 0.45
N ARG A 67 20.71 3.08 0.65
CA ARG A 67 21.33 3.25 1.97
C ARG A 67 21.13 4.69 2.46
N ARG A 68 21.33 5.69 1.59
CA ARG A 68 21.07 7.09 1.91
C ARG A 68 19.63 7.33 2.35
N HIS A 69 18.63 6.82 1.61
CA HIS A 69 17.22 6.92 1.98
C HIS A 69 16.94 6.29 3.34
N LYS A 70 17.56 5.15 3.65
CA LYS A 70 17.42 4.48 4.96
C LYS A 70 18.09 5.24 6.11
N THR A 71 19.24 5.89 5.88
CA THR A 71 20.02 6.54 6.95
C THR A 71 19.72 8.03 7.13
N GLN A 72 19.44 8.74 6.04
CA GLN A 72 19.26 10.20 6.01
C GLN A 72 17.83 10.61 5.68
N GLY A 73 16.97 9.66 5.30
CA GLY A 73 15.63 9.94 4.83
C GLY A 73 15.60 10.50 3.40
N VAL A 74 14.42 10.95 2.99
CA VAL A 74 14.16 11.61 1.71
C VAL A 74 13.55 12.96 2.02
N SER A 75 13.93 13.99 1.26
CA SER A 75 13.36 15.32 1.45
C SER A 75 11.87 15.30 1.11
N ASP A 76 11.06 15.54 2.13
CA ASP A 76 9.60 15.56 2.11
C ASP A 76 9.04 16.98 2.28
N LYS A 77 9.89 18.01 2.34
CA LYS A 77 9.53 19.43 2.55
C LYS A 77 8.47 19.96 1.58
N HIS A 78 8.31 19.32 0.41
CA HIS A 78 7.34 19.68 -0.63
C HIS A 78 6.18 18.70 -0.74
N CYS A 79 6.02 17.78 0.21
CA CYS A 79 4.93 16.81 0.23
C CYS A 79 3.83 17.33 1.15
N PRO A 80 2.74 17.88 0.60
CA PRO A 80 1.64 18.38 1.41
C PRO A 80 0.96 17.22 2.15
N VAL A 81 0.62 17.45 3.42
CA VAL A 81 -0.27 16.56 4.16
C VAL A 81 -1.71 16.91 3.77
N ARG A 82 -2.52 15.90 3.48
CA ARG A 82 -3.95 16.11 3.18
C ARG A 82 -4.67 16.60 4.43
N CYS A 83 -5.65 17.49 4.29
CA CYS A 83 -6.48 17.92 5.41
C CYS A 83 -7.31 16.76 5.97
N THR A 84 -7.79 15.88 5.09
CA THR A 84 -8.51 14.66 5.48
C THR A 84 -7.55 13.48 5.45
N ASN A 85 -7.27 12.91 6.63
CA ASN A 85 -6.47 11.69 6.75
C ASN A 85 -7.27 10.64 7.53
N VAL A 86 -7.23 9.40 7.03
CA VAL A 86 -7.73 8.23 7.75
C VAL A 86 -6.52 7.43 8.21
N ARG A 87 -6.48 7.08 9.49
CA ARG A 87 -5.46 6.20 10.05
C ARG A 87 -6.14 4.98 10.65
N TYR A 88 -5.66 3.81 10.27
CA TYR A 88 -6.10 2.55 10.86
C TYR A 88 -5.10 2.17 11.95
N ARG A 89 -5.62 1.86 13.13
CA ARG A 89 -4.83 1.23 14.18
C ARG A 89 -5.04 -0.26 14.05
N ASP A 90 -3.95 -0.97 13.81
CA ASP A 90 -3.94 -2.42 13.71
C ASP A 90 -3.74 -3.05 15.09
N HIS A 91 -4.48 -4.13 15.31
CA HIS A 91 -4.30 -5.03 16.43
C HIS A 91 -4.12 -6.43 15.87
N THR A 92 -2.91 -6.95 16.02
CA THR A 92 -2.53 -8.24 15.45
C THR A 92 -2.45 -9.27 16.55
N THR A 93 -3.15 -10.38 16.35
CA THR A 93 -3.01 -11.60 17.13
C THR A 93 -2.55 -12.70 16.20
N VAL A 94 -1.57 -13.47 16.66
CA VAL A 94 -1.05 -14.61 15.89
C VAL A 94 -1.33 -15.86 16.71
N THR A 95 -2.01 -16.81 16.08
CA THR A 95 -2.31 -18.10 16.66
C THR A 95 -1.81 -19.19 15.72
N SER A 96 -1.37 -20.31 16.30
CA SER A 96 -1.03 -21.49 15.53
C SER A 96 -2.30 -22.09 14.93
N TRP A 97 -2.33 -22.22 13.61
CA TRP A 97 -3.39 -22.90 12.88
C TRP A 97 -2.75 -23.81 11.82
N PRO A 98 -3.29 -25.02 11.57
CA PRO A 98 -4.43 -25.63 12.24
C PRO A 98 -4.08 -26.37 13.54
N THR A 99 -5.01 -26.44 14.49
CA THR A 99 -4.90 -27.32 15.68
C THR A 99 -5.21 -28.78 15.35
N ASP A 100 -6.14 -29.02 14.42
CA ASP A 100 -6.44 -30.34 13.86
C ASP A 100 -6.18 -30.31 12.35
N VAL A 101 -5.09 -30.95 11.95
CA VAL A 101 -4.65 -31.02 10.55
C VAL A 101 -5.65 -31.78 9.68
N ASN A 102 -6.34 -32.80 10.22
CA ASN A 102 -7.26 -33.63 9.44
C ASN A 102 -8.53 -32.83 9.12
N LEU A 103 -9.11 -32.18 10.13
CA LEU A 103 -10.29 -31.33 9.94
C LEU A 103 -9.97 -30.15 8.99
N ALA A 104 -8.81 -29.50 9.17
CA ALA A 104 -8.39 -28.41 8.30
C ALA A 104 -8.19 -28.87 6.84
N SER A 105 -7.66 -30.08 6.65
CA SER A 105 -7.48 -30.70 5.34
C SER A 105 -8.82 -30.95 4.63
N GLU A 106 -9.84 -31.41 5.35
CA GLU A 106 -11.19 -31.58 4.80
C GLU A 106 -11.83 -30.25 4.40
N ILE A 107 -11.71 -29.22 5.26
CA ILE A 107 -12.26 -27.88 4.98
C ILE A 107 -11.60 -27.27 3.74
N VAL A 108 -10.26 -27.28 3.68
CA VAL A 108 -9.52 -26.75 2.52
C VAL A 108 -9.89 -27.52 1.26
N ARG A 109 -10.00 -28.85 1.34
CA ARG A 109 -10.40 -29.67 0.20
C ARG A 109 -11.79 -29.31 -0.32
N GLY A 110 -12.74 -29.01 0.58
CA GLY A 110 -14.07 -28.50 0.22
C GLY A 110 -13.99 -27.18 -0.57
N TYR A 111 -13.28 -26.18 -0.04
CA TYR A 111 -13.09 -24.90 -0.72
C TYR A 111 -12.38 -25.04 -2.07
N VAL A 112 -11.33 -25.86 -2.14
CA VAL A 112 -10.59 -26.10 -3.39
C VAL A 112 -11.51 -26.72 -4.44
N LYS A 113 -12.38 -27.65 -4.05
CA LYS A 113 -13.37 -28.26 -4.95
C LYS A 113 -14.34 -27.21 -5.49
N ASP A 114 -14.93 -26.39 -4.62
CA ASP A 114 -15.88 -25.36 -5.03
C ASP A 114 -15.24 -24.37 -6.03
N ASN A 115 -13.98 -24.00 -5.80
CA ASN A 115 -13.22 -23.17 -6.73
C ASN A 115 -12.92 -23.89 -8.05
N LEU A 116 -12.53 -25.17 -8.02
CA LEU A 116 -12.30 -25.97 -9.24
C LEU A 116 -13.57 -26.08 -10.08
N ASP A 117 -14.72 -26.28 -9.44
CA ASP A 117 -16.03 -26.35 -10.11
C ASP A 117 -16.40 -24.99 -10.75
N GLN A 118 -16.16 -23.87 -10.06
CA GLN A 118 -16.39 -22.52 -10.62
C GLN A 118 -15.46 -22.19 -11.80
N ILE A 119 -14.22 -22.68 -11.76
CA ILE A 119 -13.20 -22.42 -12.78
C ILE A 119 -13.30 -23.45 -13.93
N SER A 120 -14.13 -24.50 -13.78
CA SER A 120 -14.41 -25.47 -14.82
C SER A 120 -15.00 -24.76 -16.06
N GLY A 121 -14.38 -24.95 -17.22
CA GLY A 121 -14.74 -24.21 -18.45
C GLY A 121 -14.01 -22.87 -18.70
N THR A 122 -13.15 -22.41 -17.79
CA THR A 122 -12.24 -21.27 -18.06
C THR A 122 -10.83 -21.74 -18.42
N ASP A 123 -10.06 -20.87 -19.09
CA ASP A 123 -8.63 -21.05 -19.41
C ASP A 123 -7.68 -20.76 -18.23
N LEU A 124 -8.22 -20.62 -17.01
CA LEU A 124 -7.40 -20.41 -15.82
C LEU A 124 -6.65 -21.69 -15.45
N LEU A 125 -5.40 -21.53 -15.00
CA LEU A 125 -4.53 -22.62 -14.56
C LEU A 125 -5.13 -23.35 -13.35
N LYS A 126 -5.37 -24.65 -13.49
CA LYS A 126 -5.99 -25.51 -12.47
C LYS A 126 -5.00 -26.39 -11.71
N ASP A 127 -3.80 -26.59 -12.25
CA ASP A 127 -2.84 -27.60 -11.76
C ASP A 127 -2.55 -27.50 -10.26
N ARG A 128 -2.42 -26.27 -9.74
CA ARG A 128 -2.12 -26.04 -8.33
C ARG A 128 -3.32 -26.34 -7.42
N LEU A 129 -4.52 -25.98 -7.85
CA LEU A 129 -5.76 -26.29 -7.12
C LEU A 129 -6.04 -27.79 -7.18
N GLN A 130 -5.84 -28.43 -8.33
CA GLN A 130 -5.99 -29.87 -8.48
C GLN A 130 -5.01 -30.63 -7.57
N HIS A 131 -3.74 -30.22 -7.54
CA HIS A 131 -2.75 -30.79 -6.62
C HIS A 131 -3.13 -30.64 -5.15
N MET A 132 -3.69 -29.48 -4.75
CA MET A 132 -4.19 -29.27 -3.38
C MET A 132 -5.40 -30.14 -3.05
N TYR A 133 -6.27 -30.41 -4.03
CA TYR A 133 -7.42 -31.29 -3.86
C TYR A 133 -7.02 -32.76 -3.69
N ASP A 134 -6.03 -33.20 -4.46
CA ASP A 134 -5.54 -34.59 -4.48
C ASP A 134 -4.64 -34.90 -3.27
N ASN A 135 -3.91 -33.90 -2.74
CA ASN A 135 -2.92 -34.08 -1.67
C ASN A 135 -3.10 -33.09 -0.49
N PRO A 136 -4.25 -33.09 0.21
CA PRO A 136 -4.55 -32.06 1.22
C PRO A 136 -3.59 -32.12 2.42
N ASN A 137 -3.19 -33.30 2.88
CA ASN A 137 -2.28 -33.48 4.02
C ASN A 137 -0.83 -33.01 3.75
N TYR A 138 -0.38 -33.10 2.50
CA TYR A 138 0.96 -32.66 2.08
C TYR A 138 1.12 -31.13 2.24
N THR A 139 0.04 -30.40 1.94
CA THR A 139 -0.04 -28.94 2.07
C THR A 139 0.12 -28.43 3.50
N PHE A 140 -0.20 -29.24 4.52
CA PHE A 140 -0.11 -28.84 5.92
C PHE A 140 1.15 -29.34 6.63
N ASN A 141 1.62 -30.55 6.29
CA ASN A 141 2.71 -31.20 7.02
C ASN A 141 4.11 -30.91 6.45
N GLU A 142 4.25 -30.70 5.13
CA GLU A 142 5.57 -30.48 4.51
C GLU A 142 5.76 -29.05 4.02
N VAL A 143 4.70 -28.41 3.55
CA VAL A 143 4.75 -27.08 2.97
C VAL A 143 4.09 -26.11 3.95
N GLN A 144 4.81 -25.60 4.96
CA GLN A 144 4.38 -24.55 5.90
C GLN A 144 3.98 -23.22 5.20
N SER A 145 2.98 -23.26 4.33
CA SER A 145 2.69 -22.24 3.32
C SER A 145 1.25 -21.74 3.38
N LEU A 146 0.44 -22.33 4.25
CA LEU A 146 -0.92 -21.88 4.50
C LEU A 146 -0.92 -21.01 5.75
N SER A 147 -1.43 -19.79 5.58
CA SER A 147 -1.68 -18.85 6.66
C SER A 147 -3.09 -18.32 6.47
N VAL A 148 -3.87 -18.32 7.54
CA VAL A 148 -5.20 -17.72 7.53
C VAL A 148 -5.04 -16.28 7.99
N LEU A 149 -5.53 -15.35 7.17
CA LEU A 149 -5.58 -13.93 7.50
C LEU A 149 -7.05 -13.56 7.72
N ASP A 150 -7.39 -13.28 8.97
CA ASP A 150 -8.71 -12.75 9.33
C ASP A 150 -8.61 -11.24 9.56
N LEU A 151 -9.40 -10.48 8.81
CA LEU A 151 -9.39 -9.02 8.82
C LEU A 151 -10.80 -8.52 9.09
N TYR A 152 -10.99 -7.97 10.30
CA TYR A 152 -12.27 -7.43 10.72
C TYR A 152 -12.09 -6.16 11.57
N PRO A 153 -13.08 -5.23 11.56
CA PRO A 153 -13.04 -4.08 12.44
C PRO A 153 -13.20 -4.54 13.89
N MET A 154 -12.21 -4.22 14.73
CA MET A 154 -12.30 -4.50 16.18
C MET A 154 -13.48 -3.78 16.84
N SER A 155 -13.88 -2.62 16.30
CA SER A 155 -15.03 -1.86 16.77
C SER A 155 -15.65 -1.06 15.63
N VAL A 156 -16.95 -0.80 15.74
CA VAL A 156 -17.69 0.13 14.87
C VAL A 156 -17.44 1.59 15.27
N LYS A 157 -16.78 1.83 16.43
CA LYS A 157 -16.45 3.18 16.89
C LYS A 157 -15.24 3.73 16.13
N THR A 158 -15.44 4.86 15.48
CA THR A 158 -14.37 5.62 14.82
C THR A 158 -14.05 6.87 15.63
N SER A 159 -12.78 7.09 15.96
CA SER A 159 -12.32 8.36 16.52
C SER A 159 -12.15 9.38 15.40
N VAL A 160 -12.87 10.49 15.47
CA VAL A 160 -12.79 11.60 14.50
C VAL A 160 -12.16 12.80 15.21
N PHE A 161 -11.08 13.30 14.64
CA PHE A 161 -10.43 14.53 15.10
C PHE A 161 -10.67 15.61 14.05
N THR A 162 -11.29 16.72 14.46
CA THR A 162 -11.54 17.88 13.60
C THR A 162 -10.76 19.07 14.14
N GLU A 163 -10.03 19.75 13.24
CA GLU A 163 -9.40 21.03 13.55
C GLU A 163 -10.34 22.14 13.09
N SER A 164 -10.62 23.08 14.00
CA SER A 164 -11.45 24.26 13.72
C SER A 164 -10.66 25.52 14.03
N PHE A 165 -11.00 26.61 13.32
CA PHE A 165 -10.40 27.91 13.61
C PHE A 165 -10.79 28.36 15.02
N ALA A 166 -9.80 28.71 15.83
CA ALA A 166 -10.01 29.26 17.17
C ALA A 166 -10.84 30.56 17.14
N TYR A 167 -10.79 31.28 16.02
CA TYR A 167 -11.52 32.53 15.83
C TYR A 167 -12.19 32.55 14.45
N PRO A 168 -13.51 32.27 14.37
CA PRO A 168 -14.23 32.24 13.11
C PRO A 168 -14.20 33.61 12.42
N LEU A 169 -14.10 33.62 11.09
CA LEU A 169 -14.08 34.85 10.29
C LEU A 169 -15.26 35.78 10.57
N ARG A 170 -16.43 35.21 10.93
CA ARG A 170 -17.61 35.99 11.31
C ARG A 170 -17.35 36.93 12.50
N ASN A 171 -16.59 36.48 13.49
CA ASN A 171 -16.26 37.28 14.66
C ASN A 171 -15.21 38.35 14.31
N LEU A 172 -14.25 38.02 13.44
CA LEU A 172 -13.24 38.95 12.95
C LEU A 172 -13.84 40.16 12.24
N PHE A 173 -14.81 39.95 11.37
CA PHE A 173 -15.46 41.07 10.67
C PHE A 173 -16.40 41.86 11.58
N SER A 174 -16.99 41.22 12.60
CA SER A 174 -17.81 41.92 13.60
C SER A 174 -16.96 42.86 14.45
N ASP A 175 -15.80 42.40 14.90
CA ASP A 175 -14.90 43.19 15.76
C ASP A 175 -14.19 44.31 14.96
N LEU A 176 -13.89 44.08 13.68
CA LEU A 176 -13.35 45.11 12.79
C LEU A 176 -14.39 46.14 12.34
N GLY A 177 -15.67 45.76 12.22
CA GLY A 177 -16.75 46.66 11.81
C GLY A 177 -17.39 47.48 12.95
N GLY A 178 -17.06 47.12 14.21
CA GLY A 178 -17.46 47.86 15.41
C GLY A 178 -16.41 48.85 15.93
N ILE A 179 -15.23 48.89 15.31
CA ILE A 179 -14.18 49.92 15.48
C ILE A 179 -14.43 51.04 14.47
#